data_AF-A0A229S9T6-F1
#
_entry.id   AF-A0A229S9T6-F1
#
_cell.length_a   1.000
_cell.length_b   1.000
_cell.length_c   1.000
_cell.angle_alpha   90.00
_cell.angle_beta   90.00
_cell.angle_gamma   90.00
#
_symmetry.space_group_name_H-M   'P 1'
#
loop_
_entity.id
_entity.type
_entity.pdbx_description
1 polymer ?
#
loop_
_entity_poly.entity_id
_entity_poly.type
_entity_poly.pdbx_seq_one_letter_code
_entity_poly.pdbx_strand_id
1 'polypeptide(L)'
;MQLIRRSTGRRLRAFGAVLITTLGLTAFAATTPATAAANACLTGTLAFDHLDAEAGTSKPVRTQVARNANWELWGRTGSGAASRLAAGITGASDGRFTACHNASLAEAYVRFRSSSTSMWRVVKAANNTTDYTFDSARRTNVSGTQDLGTVKVPSTLQRAWKVVDTLNVLYWKRANPVSSCWTARQSDGRCDQITFVWDPKVADGGYWDYPNTNYVFLGATMPDSKHLVLHEAGHWLQWQLYGRGFPVVDNCNPHYIEKHSSESCAWTEGFADAVAAYALGDYRYVYDNGGSYSFRNDASTPGWDAGDTVQGRVGSSLLDLWATGGPDGGNWNRTIALMTRDFSQDFREYFTEDRPAAGLSTTGAAERILAGHTISY
;
A
#
# COMPACT_ATOMS: atom_id res chain seq x y z
N MET A 1 34.50 37.31 -1.32
CA MET A 1 34.80 38.55 -2.05
C MET A 1 33.47 39.15 -2.54
N GLN A 2 33.37 40.48 -2.49
CA GLN A 2 32.16 41.32 -2.43
C GLN A 2 31.05 41.12 -3.49
N LEU A 3 29.80 41.19 -2.99
CA LEU A 3 28.65 42.02 -3.42
C LEU A 3 28.68 42.65 -4.83
N ILE A 4 27.60 42.49 -5.62
CA ILE A 4 26.87 43.59 -6.29
C ILE A 4 25.36 43.27 -6.43
N ARG A 5 24.51 44.15 -5.88
CA ARG A 5 23.06 44.30 -6.12
C ARG A 5 22.77 44.83 -7.53
N ARG A 6 21.66 44.42 -8.14
CA ARG A 6 20.84 45.32 -8.99
C ARG A 6 19.35 45.14 -8.72
N SER A 7 18.75 46.24 -8.29
CA SER A 7 17.32 46.51 -8.22
C SER A 7 16.92 47.25 -9.49
N THR A 8 15.76 46.91 -10.06
CA THR A 8 14.99 47.80 -10.93
C THR A 8 13.51 47.55 -10.71
N GLY A 9 12.84 48.54 -10.13
CA GLY A 9 11.38 48.55 -9.96
C GLY A 9 10.64 48.92 -11.24
N ARG A 10 9.34 48.62 -11.28
CA ARG A 10 8.40 49.24 -12.21
C ARG A 10 6.98 49.31 -11.62
N ARG A 11 6.62 50.55 -11.28
CA ARG A 11 5.36 51.28 -11.57
C ARG A 11 4.03 50.61 -11.19
N LEU A 12 3.48 51.05 -10.05
CA LEU A 12 2.03 51.07 -9.81
C LEU A 12 1.33 52.00 -10.81
N ARG A 13 0.24 51.52 -11.41
CA ARG A 13 -0.79 52.36 -12.04
C ARG A 13 -2.03 52.35 -11.15
N ALA A 14 -2.34 53.52 -10.59
CA ALA A 14 -3.59 53.79 -9.93
C ALA A 14 -4.69 53.98 -10.98
N PHE A 15 -5.80 53.27 -10.82
CA PHE A 15 -7.07 53.60 -11.46
C PHE A 15 -8.06 53.92 -10.33
N GLY A 16 -8.45 55.19 -10.27
CA GLY A 16 -9.56 55.64 -9.46
C GLY A 16 -10.88 55.21 -10.11
N ALA A 17 -11.79 54.69 -9.31
CA ALA A 17 -13.18 54.51 -9.67
C ALA A 17 -14.05 55.18 -8.59
N VAL A 18 -14.98 55.98 -9.10
CA VAL A 18 -15.88 56.90 -8.41
C VAL A 18 -16.91 56.14 -7.57
N LEU A 19 -17.07 56.57 -6.32
CA LEU A 19 -18.10 56.08 -5.39
C LEU A 19 -19.40 56.88 -5.62
N ILE A 20 -20.45 56.22 -6.13
CA ILE A 20 -21.82 56.77 -6.14
C ILE A 20 -22.58 56.10 -5.00
N THR A 21 -22.89 56.87 -3.96
CA THR A 21 -23.74 56.46 -2.84
C THR A 21 -25.21 56.67 -3.17
N THR A 22 -25.94 55.59 -3.43
CA THR A 22 -27.40 55.54 -3.41
C THR A 22 -27.87 54.98 -2.06
N LEU A 23 -28.50 55.82 -1.24
CA LEU A 23 -29.21 55.39 -0.03
C LEU A 23 -30.54 54.75 -0.43
N GLY A 24 -30.60 53.42 -0.43
CA GLY A 24 -31.84 52.65 -0.49
C GLY A 24 -32.17 52.11 0.90
N LEU A 25 -33.31 52.52 1.47
CA LEU A 25 -33.90 51.94 2.67
C LEU A 25 -34.43 50.54 2.34
N THR A 26 -33.64 49.50 2.60
CA THR A 26 -34.09 48.11 2.56
C THR A 26 -34.64 47.71 3.92
N ALA A 27 -35.92 47.34 3.96
CA ALA A 27 -36.54 46.71 5.13
C ALA A 27 -35.86 45.36 5.41
N PHE A 28 -35.20 45.25 6.57
CA PHE A 28 -34.67 43.99 7.06
C PHE A 28 -35.83 43.10 7.50
N ALA A 29 -36.21 42.14 6.66
CA ALA A 29 -36.97 40.99 7.12
C ALA A 29 -36.06 40.21 8.08
N ALA A 30 -36.47 40.11 9.34
CA ALA A 30 -35.80 39.25 10.31
C ALA A 30 -35.96 37.80 9.85
N THR A 31 -34.91 37.26 9.22
CA THR A 31 -34.78 35.83 9.01
C THR A 31 -34.62 35.19 10.39
N THR A 32 -35.55 34.33 10.78
CA THR A 32 -35.36 33.46 11.92
C THR A 32 -34.03 32.72 11.74
N PRO A 33 -33.15 32.64 12.76
CA PRO A 33 -31.93 31.88 12.64
C PRO A 33 -32.34 30.45 12.33
N ALA A 34 -31.92 29.95 11.16
CA ALA A 34 -32.02 28.53 10.86
C ALA A 34 -31.34 27.81 12.02
N THR A 35 -32.10 27.02 12.78
CA THR A 35 -31.54 26.08 13.75
C THR A 35 -30.55 25.24 12.96
N ALA A 36 -29.25 25.45 13.22
CA ALA A 36 -28.21 24.62 12.64
C ALA A 36 -28.63 23.17 12.88
N ALA A 37 -28.76 22.39 11.80
CA ALA A 37 -29.09 20.98 11.92
C ALA A 37 -28.14 20.38 12.96
N ALA A 38 -28.69 19.73 13.99
CA ALA A 38 -27.87 19.14 15.03
C ALA A 38 -27.02 18.04 14.38
N ASN A 39 -25.72 18.28 14.23
CA ASN A 39 -24.79 17.31 13.65
C ASN A 39 -24.27 16.41 14.76
N ALA A 40 -24.28 15.09 14.55
CA ALA A 40 -23.63 14.13 15.43
C ALA A 40 -22.37 13.60 14.76
N CYS A 41 -21.20 13.84 15.36
CA CYS A 41 -19.92 13.38 14.84
C CYS A 41 -19.15 12.57 15.89
N LEU A 42 -18.63 11.42 15.49
CA LEU A 42 -17.61 10.68 16.22
C LEU A 42 -16.26 10.88 15.53
N THR A 43 -15.25 11.32 16.29
CA THR A 43 -13.89 11.55 15.79
C THR A 43 -12.89 10.70 16.56
N GLY A 44 -11.69 10.53 16.04
CA GLY A 44 -10.62 9.82 16.75
C GLY A 44 -9.50 9.40 15.81
N THR A 45 -8.61 8.56 16.33
CA THR A 45 -7.51 7.93 15.58
C THR A 45 -7.61 6.42 15.72
N LEU A 46 -7.53 5.68 14.61
CA LEU A 46 -7.46 4.22 14.64
C LEU A 46 -6.00 3.77 14.74
N ALA A 47 -5.69 2.91 15.71
CA ALA A 47 -4.35 2.36 15.89
C ALA A 47 -4.36 0.86 16.18
N PHE A 48 -3.24 0.20 15.88
CA PHE A 48 -3.00 -1.21 16.14
C PHE A 48 -1.63 -1.42 16.79
N ASP A 49 -1.48 -2.51 17.53
CA ASP A 49 -0.21 -2.95 18.11
C ASP A 49 0.29 -4.19 17.39
N HIS A 50 1.59 -4.26 17.10
CA HIS A 50 2.15 -5.38 16.36
C HIS A 50 3.56 -5.72 16.82
N LEU A 51 3.93 -6.98 16.62
CA LEU A 51 5.32 -7.40 16.64
C LEU A 51 5.98 -6.94 15.34
N ASP A 52 7.12 -6.29 15.48
CA ASP A 52 7.86 -5.63 14.40
C ASP A 52 9.09 -6.47 14.02
N ALA A 53 8.94 -7.37 13.04
CA ALA A 53 10.04 -8.20 12.55
C ALA A 53 11.12 -7.36 11.85
N GLU A 54 10.76 -6.20 11.29
CA GLU A 54 11.71 -5.30 10.65
C GLU A 54 12.75 -4.75 11.64
N ALA A 55 12.41 -4.71 12.94
CA ALA A 55 13.27 -4.32 14.04
C ALA A 55 14.15 -5.47 14.61
N GLY A 56 14.15 -6.64 13.95
CA GLY A 56 15.00 -7.78 14.28
C GLY A 56 14.30 -8.85 15.12
N THR A 57 15.06 -9.90 15.48
CA THR A 57 14.53 -11.13 16.10
C THR A 57 13.85 -10.96 17.45
N SER A 58 14.11 -9.85 18.16
CA SER A 58 13.39 -9.52 19.40
C SER A 58 11.93 -9.12 19.16
N LYS A 59 11.58 -8.75 17.93
CA LYS A 59 10.24 -8.33 17.45
C LYS A 59 9.49 -7.46 18.47
N PRO A 60 10.04 -6.28 18.84
CA PRO A 60 9.42 -5.44 19.85
C PRO A 60 7.97 -5.08 19.47
N VAL A 61 7.11 -4.95 20.47
CA VAL A 61 5.75 -4.47 20.24
C VAL A 61 5.79 -2.98 19.87
N ARG A 62 5.17 -2.61 18.76
CA ARG A 62 5.04 -1.24 18.26
C ARG A 62 3.57 -0.88 18.10
N THR A 63 3.22 0.35 18.46
CA THR A 63 1.94 0.96 18.06
C THR A 63 2.10 1.66 16.71
N GLN A 64 1.15 1.43 15.80
CA GLN A 64 1.05 2.16 14.54
C GLN A 64 -0.39 2.61 14.30
N VAL A 65 -0.56 3.73 13.59
CA VAL A 65 -1.89 4.17 13.11
C VAL A 65 -2.31 3.33 11.89
N ALA A 66 -3.60 3.04 11.76
CA ALA A 66 -4.13 2.35 10.59
C ALA A 66 -4.51 3.37 9.52
N ARG A 67 -3.72 3.44 8.44
CA ARG A 67 -3.92 4.41 7.34
C ARG A 67 -4.87 3.84 6.28
N ASN A 68 -5.73 4.69 5.73
CA ASN A 68 -6.70 4.35 4.69
C ASN A 68 -7.59 3.14 5.02
N ALA A 69 -7.83 2.86 6.30
CA ALA A 69 -8.72 1.79 6.72
C ALA A 69 -10.19 2.23 6.63
N ASN A 70 -11.05 1.35 6.12
CA ASN A 70 -12.48 1.61 6.00
C ASN A 70 -13.15 1.73 7.39
N TRP A 71 -14.01 2.73 7.52
CA TRP A 71 -14.89 2.91 8.68
C TRP A 71 -16.33 3.17 8.25
N GLU A 72 -17.26 2.81 9.12
CA GLU A 72 -18.69 3.03 8.96
C GLU A 72 -19.25 3.65 10.26
N LEU A 73 -19.98 4.75 10.15
CA LEU A 73 -20.78 5.27 11.26
C LEU A 73 -22.06 4.45 11.34
N TRP A 74 -22.31 3.85 12.49
CA TRP A 74 -23.56 3.17 12.81
C TRP A 74 -24.27 3.90 13.94
N GLY A 75 -25.59 4.01 13.85
CA GLY A 75 -26.36 4.67 14.90
C GLY A 75 -27.87 4.63 14.68
N ARG A 76 -28.60 5.24 15.61
CA ARG A 76 -30.07 5.37 15.56
C ARG A 76 -30.51 6.74 16.04
N THR A 77 -31.52 7.30 15.38
CA THR A 77 -32.14 8.60 15.72
C THR A 77 -33.27 8.46 16.76
N GLY A 78 -33.73 7.24 17.05
CA GLY A 78 -34.83 6.95 17.97
C GLY A 78 -34.76 5.53 18.54
N SER A 79 -35.91 4.90 18.80
CA SER A 79 -36.00 3.56 19.42
C SER A 79 -35.70 2.38 18.49
N GLY A 80 -35.53 2.61 17.19
CA GLY A 80 -35.25 1.58 16.19
C GLY A 80 -33.86 0.92 16.34
N ALA A 81 -33.61 -0.08 15.49
CA ALA A 81 -32.29 -0.70 15.39
C ALA A 81 -31.25 0.27 14.80
N ALA A 82 -29.98 0.11 15.20
CA ALA A 82 -28.90 0.87 14.60
C ALA A 82 -28.72 0.50 13.12
N SER A 83 -28.52 1.50 12.27
CA SER A 83 -28.24 1.33 10.85
C SER A 83 -26.94 2.07 10.47
N ARG A 84 -26.39 1.75 9.31
CA ARG A 84 -25.24 2.48 8.76
C ARG A 84 -25.69 3.86 8.27
N LEU A 85 -25.07 4.90 8.79
CA LEU A 85 -25.40 6.31 8.54
C LEU A 85 -24.41 7.00 7.62
N ALA A 86 -23.14 6.62 7.70
CA ALA A 86 -22.05 7.16 6.89
C ALA A 86 -20.92 6.15 6.76
N ALA A 87 -19.99 6.37 5.84
CA ALA A 87 -18.77 5.59 5.69
C ALA A 87 -17.64 6.46 5.15
N GLY A 88 -16.41 6.02 5.34
CA GLY A 88 -15.22 6.67 4.80
C GLY A 88 -13.97 5.87 5.07
N ILE A 89 -12.81 6.51 4.94
CA ILE A 89 -11.50 5.94 5.27
C ILE A 89 -10.79 6.77 6.33
N THR A 90 -9.91 6.14 7.11
CA THR A 90 -9.01 6.86 8.01
C THR A 90 -7.95 7.63 7.21
N GLY A 91 -7.41 8.70 7.81
CA GLY A 91 -6.43 9.58 7.18
C GLY A 91 -5.19 8.82 6.71
N ALA A 92 -4.71 9.18 5.51
CA ALA A 92 -3.60 8.51 4.84
C ALA A 92 -2.25 8.64 5.58
N SER A 93 -2.09 9.65 6.44
CA SER A 93 -0.84 9.91 7.18
C SER A 93 -0.96 9.68 8.69
N ASP A 94 -2.15 9.84 9.25
CA ASP A 94 -2.35 9.94 10.70
C ASP A 94 -3.40 8.97 11.27
N GLY A 95 -4.09 8.20 10.42
CA GLY A 95 -5.14 7.28 10.82
C GLY A 95 -6.36 7.94 11.49
N ARG A 96 -6.52 9.27 11.35
CA ARG A 96 -7.66 9.99 11.93
C ARG A 96 -8.94 9.73 11.15
N PHE A 97 -10.08 9.73 11.83
CA PHE A 97 -11.40 9.65 11.20
C PHE A 97 -12.34 10.72 11.74
N THR A 98 -13.33 11.09 10.93
CA THR A 98 -14.44 11.98 11.29
C THR A 98 -15.71 11.42 10.69
N ALA A 99 -16.54 10.82 11.54
CA ALA A 99 -17.72 10.07 11.17
C ALA A 99 -18.96 10.86 11.60
N CYS A 100 -19.61 11.55 10.66
CA CYS A 100 -20.70 12.49 10.94
C CYS A 100 -22.05 12.06 10.34
N HIS A 101 -23.12 12.49 11.00
CA HIS A 101 -24.49 12.41 10.52
C HIS A 101 -25.23 13.73 10.79
N ASN A 102 -26.12 14.14 9.88
CA ASN A 102 -26.83 15.43 9.93
C ASN A 102 -28.09 15.37 10.83
N ALA A 103 -28.01 14.66 11.95
CA ALA A 103 -29.02 14.62 13.00
C ALA A 103 -28.40 14.17 14.33
N SER A 104 -28.98 14.55 15.46
CA SER A 104 -28.64 13.96 16.76
C SER A 104 -28.94 12.45 16.76
N LEU A 105 -28.11 11.68 17.45
CA LEU A 105 -28.23 10.23 17.54
C LEU A 105 -28.48 9.80 18.98
N ALA A 106 -29.50 8.97 19.19
CA ALA A 106 -29.74 8.34 20.49
C ALA A 106 -28.59 7.40 20.86
N GLU A 107 -27.99 6.75 19.87
CA GLU A 107 -26.77 5.96 20.00
C GLU A 107 -25.96 6.01 18.70
N ALA A 108 -24.62 6.03 18.81
CA ALA A 108 -23.69 5.93 17.70
C ALA A 108 -22.42 5.16 18.07
N TYR A 109 -21.82 4.50 17.08
CA TYR A 109 -20.48 3.89 17.16
C TYR A 109 -19.84 3.86 15.77
N VAL A 110 -18.52 3.69 15.72
CA VAL A 110 -17.79 3.52 14.47
C VAL A 110 -17.40 2.06 14.33
N ARG A 111 -17.82 1.42 13.23
CA ARG A 111 -17.37 0.09 12.84
C ARG A 111 -16.17 0.23 11.91
N PHE A 112 -15.06 -0.42 12.24
CA PHE A 112 -13.89 -0.49 11.37
C PHE A 112 -13.85 -1.82 10.64
N ARG A 113 -13.31 -1.82 9.42
CA ARG A 113 -13.18 -3.01 8.57
C ARG A 113 -11.72 -3.23 8.21
N SER A 114 -11.30 -4.50 8.08
CA SER A 114 -9.97 -4.86 7.59
C SER A 114 -9.88 -4.75 6.06
N SER A 115 -10.26 -3.60 5.53
CA SER A 115 -10.23 -3.27 4.10
C SER A 115 -9.91 -1.80 3.89
N SER A 116 -9.42 -1.47 2.70
CA SER A 116 -9.14 -0.10 2.26
C SER A 116 -9.82 0.12 0.92
N THR A 117 -10.83 1.00 0.91
CA THR A 117 -11.72 1.24 -0.23
C THR A 117 -12.21 -0.09 -0.83
N SER A 118 -12.10 -0.27 -2.14
CA SER A 118 -12.27 -1.54 -2.85
C SER A 118 -10.94 -2.10 -3.36
N MET A 119 -9.79 -1.57 -2.93
CA MET A 119 -8.47 -1.96 -3.48
C MET A 119 -7.88 -3.20 -2.80
N TRP A 120 -8.04 -3.35 -1.49
CA TRP A 120 -7.60 -4.55 -0.77
C TRP A 120 -8.44 -4.85 0.48
N ARG A 121 -8.41 -6.11 0.90
CA ARG A 121 -9.07 -6.58 2.13
C ARG A 121 -8.35 -7.77 2.74
N VAL A 122 -8.60 -7.99 4.03
CA VAL A 122 -8.19 -9.18 4.79
C VAL A 122 -9.44 -9.89 5.27
N VAL A 123 -9.53 -11.19 5.00
CA VAL A 123 -10.64 -12.07 5.36
C VAL A 123 -10.10 -13.28 6.12
N LYS A 124 -10.98 -13.97 6.82
CA LYS A 124 -10.59 -15.11 7.65
C LYS A 124 -10.27 -16.37 6.84
N ALA A 125 -11.03 -16.64 5.80
CA ALA A 125 -10.91 -17.88 5.01
C ALA A 125 -11.32 -17.64 3.56
N ALA A 126 -10.77 -18.40 2.62
CA ALA A 126 -11.11 -18.25 1.19
C ALA A 126 -12.60 -18.50 0.89
N ASN A 127 -13.26 -19.39 1.65
CA ASN A 127 -14.70 -19.64 1.55
C ASN A 127 -15.57 -18.68 2.39
N ASN A 128 -14.95 -17.77 3.16
CA ASN A 128 -15.63 -16.71 3.91
C ASN A 128 -14.95 -15.37 3.64
N THR A 129 -15.45 -14.69 2.61
CA THR A 129 -14.90 -13.43 2.11
C THR A 129 -15.36 -12.20 2.89
N THR A 130 -15.90 -12.39 4.10
CA THR A 130 -16.27 -11.28 4.98
C THR A 130 -15.03 -10.69 5.62
N ASP A 131 -14.86 -9.37 5.50
CA ASP A 131 -13.81 -8.63 6.20
C ASP A 131 -13.90 -8.87 7.72
N TYR A 132 -12.76 -8.83 8.40
CA TYR A 132 -12.79 -8.62 9.85
C TYR A 132 -13.41 -7.26 10.16
N THR A 133 -14.22 -7.21 11.21
CA THR A 133 -14.81 -5.98 11.70
C THR A 133 -14.75 -5.92 13.21
N PHE A 134 -14.70 -4.70 13.76
CA PHE A 134 -14.95 -4.46 15.17
C PHE A 134 -15.56 -3.07 15.34
N ASP A 135 -16.27 -2.89 16.45
CA ASP A 135 -16.96 -1.65 16.78
C ASP A 135 -16.19 -0.87 17.85
N SER A 136 -16.16 0.45 17.74
CA SER A 136 -15.72 1.33 18.81
C SER A 136 -16.65 1.24 20.03
N ALA A 137 -16.26 1.86 21.14
CA ALA A 137 -17.19 2.11 22.24
C ALA A 137 -18.43 2.87 21.72
N ARG A 138 -19.62 2.44 22.17
CA ARG A 138 -20.88 3.11 21.85
C ARG A 138 -21.00 4.42 22.64
N ARG A 139 -21.57 5.44 22.00
CA ARG A 139 -21.91 6.72 22.61
C ARG A 139 -23.41 6.93 22.52
N THR A 140 -24.01 7.46 23.57
CA THR A 140 -25.44 7.78 23.62
C THR A 140 -25.66 9.28 23.58
N ASN A 141 -26.85 9.70 23.15
CA ASN A 141 -27.26 11.11 23.09
C ASN A 141 -26.22 12.00 22.38
N VAL A 142 -25.72 11.52 21.24
CA VAL A 142 -24.68 12.21 20.47
C VAL A 142 -25.31 13.40 19.76
N SER A 143 -24.91 14.58 20.22
CA SER A 143 -25.14 15.86 19.57
C SER A 143 -23.80 16.61 19.57
N GLY A 144 -23.50 17.32 18.48
CA GLY A 144 -22.18 17.88 18.24
C GLY A 144 -21.11 16.81 17.97
N THR A 145 -19.85 17.19 18.22
CA THR A 145 -18.69 16.31 18.03
C THR A 145 -18.27 15.67 19.34
N GLN A 146 -18.09 14.35 19.34
CA GLN A 146 -17.48 13.61 20.44
C GLN A 146 -16.19 12.94 19.95
N ASP A 147 -15.11 13.12 20.70
CA ASP A 147 -13.84 12.46 20.43
C ASP A 147 -13.76 11.11 21.14
N LEU A 148 -13.41 10.07 20.40
CA LEU A 148 -13.17 8.72 20.91
C LEU A 148 -11.70 8.53 21.33
N GLY A 149 -10.84 9.50 21.08
CA GLY A 149 -9.40 9.42 21.30
C GLY A 149 -8.76 8.41 20.35
N THR A 150 -7.86 7.59 20.89
CA THR A 150 -7.29 6.46 20.14
C THR A 150 -8.19 5.24 20.29
N VAL A 151 -8.78 4.79 19.19
CA VAL A 151 -9.48 3.51 19.11
C VAL A 151 -8.46 2.44 18.75
N LYS A 152 -8.29 1.45 19.64
CA LYS A 152 -7.38 0.33 19.42
C LYS A 152 -8.10 -0.84 18.76
N VAL A 153 -7.51 -1.38 17.70
CA VAL A 153 -7.93 -2.66 17.13
C VAL A 153 -7.83 -3.74 18.22
N PRO A 154 -8.77 -4.71 18.32
CA PRO A 154 -8.69 -5.80 19.28
C PRO A 154 -7.40 -6.61 19.13
N SER A 155 -6.84 -7.09 20.24
CA SER A 155 -5.56 -7.83 20.26
C SER A 155 -5.53 -9.05 19.33
N THR A 156 -6.67 -9.73 19.16
CA THR A 156 -6.81 -10.90 18.28
C THR A 156 -6.88 -10.54 16.78
N LEU A 157 -7.06 -9.27 16.44
CA LEU A 157 -7.26 -8.79 15.06
C LEU A 157 -6.16 -7.84 14.58
N GLN A 158 -5.18 -7.50 15.42
CA GLN A 158 -4.14 -6.50 15.11
C GLN A 158 -3.44 -6.76 13.78
N ARG A 159 -3.10 -8.03 13.50
CA ARG A 159 -2.39 -8.44 12.28
C ARG A 159 -3.19 -8.21 11.00
N ALA A 160 -4.51 -8.34 11.05
CA ALA A 160 -5.36 -8.01 9.91
C ALA A 160 -5.23 -6.52 9.55
N TRP A 161 -5.22 -5.62 10.54
CA TRP A 161 -5.00 -4.19 10.29
C TRP A 161 -3.55 -3.87 9.92
N LYS A 162 -2.57 -4.63 10.40
CA LYS A 162 -1.19 -4.50 9.94
C LYS A 162 -1.05 -4.82 8.45
N VAL A 163 -1.70 -5.88 7.95
CA VAL A 163 -1.73 -6.19 6.52
C VAL A 163 -2.38 -5.05 5.73
N VAL A 164 -3.56 -4.57 6.17
CA VAL A 164 -4.25 -3.43 5.54
C VAL A 164 -3.34 -2.21 5.46
N ASP A 165 -2.67 -1.87 6.55
CA ASP A 165 -1.81 -0.69 6.60
C ASP A 165 -0.54 -0.85 5.74
N THR A 166 0.06 -2.04 5.73
CA THR A 166 1.29 -2.35 4.98
C THR A 166 1.07 -2.19 3.48
N LEU A 167 -0.08 -2.60 2.96
CA LEU A 167 -0.45 -2.51 1.55
C LEU A 167 -0.50 -1.06 1.02
N ASN A 168 -0.68 -0.06 1.89
CA ASN A 168 -0.56 1.34 1.49
C ASN A 168 0.81 1.65 0.88
N VAL A 169 1.88 1.06 1.41
CA VAL A 169 3.25 1.34 0.98
C VAL A 169 3.46 0.90 -0.46
N LEU A 170 2.94 -0.27 -0.84
CA LEU A 170 2.95 -0.75 -2.21
C LEU A 170 2.01 0.07 -3.10
N TYR A 171 0.79 0.33 -2.63
CA TYR A 171 -0.20 1.07 -3.40
C TYR A 171 0.26 2.49 -3.78
N TRP A 172 0.99 3.18 -2.89
CA TRP A 172 1.56 4.50 -3.21
C TRP A 172 2.69 4.45 -4.23
N LYS A 173 3.31 3.28 -4.43
CA LYS A 173 4.41 3.07 -5.37
C LYS A 173 3.99 2.38 -6.66
N ARG A 174 2.74 1.93 -6.81
CA ARG A 174 2.22 1.14 -7.95
C ARG A 174 2.43 1.71 -9.37
N ALA A 175 2.96 2.92 -9.49
CA ALA A 175 3.31 3.59 -10.75
C ALA A 175 2.16 3.70 -11.77
N ASN A 176 0.92 3.84 -11.28
CA ASN A 176 -0.25 4.09 -12.09
C ASN A 176 -0.82 5.50 -11.80
N PRO A 177 -0.48 6.51 -12.62
CA PRO A 177 -1.00 7.87 -12.48
C PRO A 177 -2.35 8.09 -13.19
N VAL A 178 -2.83 7.13 -14.00
CA VAL A 178 -4.01 7.33 -14.87
C VAL A 178 -5.33 6.94 -14.20
N SER A 179 -5.29 6.08 -13.18
CA SER A 179 -6.46 5.65 -12.44
C SER A 179 -6.12 5.37 -10.97
N SER A 180 -7.13 5.23 -10.12
CA SER A 180 -6.96 4.76 -8.75
C SER A 180 -6.68 3.25 -8.67
N CYS A 181 -6.61 2.54 -9.79
CA CYS A 181 -6.40 1.09 -9.78
C CYS A 181 -4.92 0.71 -9.62
N TRP A 182 -4.66 -0.58 -9.44
CA TRP A 182 -3.32 -1.13 -9.26
C TRP A 182 -2.42 -0.91 -10.46
N THR A 183 -2.93 -1.12 -11.68
CA THR A 183 -2.15 -1.01 -12.91
C THR A 183 -2.89 -0.22 -13.99
N ALA A 184 -2.15 0.26 -15.00
CA ALA A 184 -2.74 1.00 -16.12
C ALA A 184 -3.58 0.11 -17.07
N ARG A 185 -3.65 -1.22 -16.83
CA ARG A 185 -4.62 -2.11 -17.50
C ARG A 185 -6.05 -1.96 -16.95
N GLN A 186 -6.22 -1.23 -15.86
CA GLN A 186 -7.48 -1.08 -15.15
C GLN A 186 -7.97 0.38 -15.17
N SER A 187 -9.28 0.54 -15.27
CA SER A 187 -9.96 1.85 -15.23
C SER A 187 -10.72 2.05 -13.92
N ASP A 188 -10.92 3.29 -13.51
CA ASP A 188 -11.70 3.63 -12.31
C ASP A 188 -13.07 2.92 -12.30
N GLY A 189 -13.48 2.44 -11.13
CA GLY A 189 -14.69 1.64 -10.94
C GLY A 189 -14.59 0.18 -11.42
N ARG A 190 -13.46 -0.23 -12.02
CA ARG A 190 -13.17 -1.61 -12.46
C ARG A 190 -11.80 -2.10 -11.98
N CYS A 191 -11.34 -1.59 -10.84
CA CYS A 191 -10.11 -2.05 -10.22
C CYS A 191 -10.32 -3.43 -9.59
N ASP A 192 -9.33 -4.31 -9.73
CA ASP A 192 -9.32 -5.58 -9.01
C ASP A 192 -8.94 -5.35 -7.54
N GLN A 193 -9.56 -6.14 -6.66
CA GLN A 193 -9.28 -6.14 -5.23
C GLN A 193 -8.34 -7.30 -4.88
N ILE A 194 -7.17 -7.01 -4.30
CA ILE A 194 -6.34 -8.07 -3.71
C ILE A 194 -6.98 -8.52 -2.38
N THR A 195 -7.13 -9.84 -2.21
CA THR A 195 -7.71 -10.44 -1.00
C THR A 195 -6.64 -11.23 -0.27
N PHE A 196 -6.40 -10.86 0.98
CA PHE A 196 -5.57 -11.61 1.91
C PHE A 196 -6.44 -12.53 2.76
N VAL A 197 -6.06 -13.79 2.85
CA VAL A 197 -6.62 -14.78 3.77
C VAL A 197 -5.64 -14.95 4.91
N TRP A 198 -6.08 -14.61 6.12
CA TRP A 198 -5.28 -14.77 7.33
C TRP A 198 -6.19 -15.20 8.47
N ASP A 199 -5.84 -16.29 9.15
CA ASP A 199 -6.46 -16.72 10.41
C ASP A 199 -5.34 -16.88 11.46
N PRO A 200 -5.46 -16.27 12.65
CA PRO A 200 -4.46 -16.44 13.72
C PRO A 200 -4.26 -17.90 14.17
N LYS A 201 -5.12 -18.83 13.74
CA LYS A 201 -5.06 -20.26 14.06
C LYS A 201 -4.37 -21.12 13.00
N VAL A 202 -4.07 -20.57 11.83
CA VAL A 202 -3.44 -21.30 10.72
C VAL A 202 -1.95 -20.99 10.70
N ALA A 203 -1.11 -22.00 10.97
CA ALA A 203 0.33 -21.84 11.09
C ALA A 203 1.09 -22.01 9.76
N ASP A 204 0.40 -22.40 8.68
CA ASP A 204 1.02 -22.69 7.39
C ASP A 204 1.74 -21.47 6.82
N GLY A 205 2.76 -21.70 5.99
CA GLY A 205 3.48 -20.65 5.28
C GLY A 205 2.56 -19.83 4.35
N GLY A 206 3.09 -18.73 3.86
CA GLY A 206 2.37 -17.84 2.96
C GLY A 206 2.63 -18.21 1.52
N TYR A 207 1.65 -17.88 0.70
CA TYR A 207 1.71 -18.07 -0.74
C TYR A 207 0.61 -17.25 -1.40
N TRP A 208 0.84 -16.83 -2.63
CA TRP A 208 -0.21 -16.38 -3.52
C TRP A 208 -0.77 -17.57 -4.33
N ASP A 209 -2.08 -17.83 -4.19
CA ASP A 209 -2.74 -19.02 -4.75
C ASP A 209 -3.18 -18.80 -6.20
N TYR A 210 -2.32 -19.15 -7.14
CA TYR A 210 -2.57 -19.14 -8.58
C TYR A 210 -2.48 -20.55 -9.17
N PRO A 211 -3.38 -20.95 -10.11
CA PRO A 211 -4.46 -20.15 -10.70
C PRO A 211 -5.81 -20.24 -9.97
N ASN A 212 -5.86 -20.80 -8.75
CA ASN A 212 -7.13 -21.15 -8.11
C ASN A 212 -7.92 -19.92 -7.63
N THR A 213 -7.65 -19.40 -6.43
CA THR A 213 -8.43 -18.29 -5.86
C THR A 213 -7.90 -16.91 -6.23
N ASN A 214 -6.62 -16.82 -6.61
CA ASN A 214 -5.84 -15.59 -6.74
C ASN A 214 -5.76 -14.79 -5.42
N TYR A 215 -5.97 -15.44 -4.28
CA TYR A 215 -5.85 -14.84 -2.96
C TYR A 215 -4.44 -15.02 -2.41
N VAL A 216 -4.02 -14.11 -1.53
CA VAL A 216 -2.79 -14.25 -0.78
C VAL A 216 -3.11 -14.92 0.55
N PHE A 217 -2.52 -16.07 0.82
CA PHE A 217 -2.59 -16.75 2.10
C PHE A 217 -1.39 -16.37 2.94
N LEU A 218 -1.63 -16.05 4.21
CA LEU A 218 -0.57 -15.74 5.17
C LEU A 218 -0.69 -16.64 6.40
N GLY A 219 0.45 -17.16 6.84
CA GLY A 219 0.56 -17.82 8.13
C GLY A 219 0.28 -16.90 9.31
N ALA A 220 -0.04 -17.49 10.46
CA ALA A 220 -0.46 -16.78 11.67
C ALA A 220 0.49 -15.64 12.05
N THR A 221 1.81 -15.84 11.92
CA THR A 221 2.86 -14.89 12.29
C THR A 221 3.40 -14.08 11.12
N MET A 222 3.14 -14.45 9.87
CA MET A 222 3.70 -13.75 8.71
C MET A 222 3.40 -12.25 8.66
N PRO A 223 2.22 -11.75 9.08
CA PRO A 223 2.00 -10.32 9.19
C PRO A 223 2.98 -9.59 10.11
N ASP A 224 3.73 -10.28 10.99
CA ASP A 224 4.82 -9.69 11.78
C ASP A 224 5.94 -9.14 10.88
N SER A 225 6.07 -9.61 9.63
CA SER A 225 6.94 -9.05 8.60
C SER A 225 6.15 -8.32 7.51
N LYS A 226 6.44 -7.04 7.32
CA LYS A 226 5.99 -6.24 6.18
C LYS A 226 6.60 -6.76 4.88
N HIS A 227 7.84 -7.24 4.90
CA HIS A 227 8.47 -7.81 3.71
C HIS A 227 7.70 -9.01 3.18
N LEU A 228 7.29 -9.94 4.05
CA LEU A 228 6.50 -11.11 3.65
C LEU A 228 5.12 -10.72 3.11
N VAL A 229 4.43 -9.79 3.77
CA VAL A 229 3.13 -9.30 3.27
C VAL A 229 3.25 -8.69 1.88
N LEU A 230 4.32 -7.92 1.64
CA LEU A 230 4.56 -7.24 0.37
C LEU A 230 5.13 -8.15 -0.71
N HIS A 231 5.89 -9.18 -0.34
CA HIS A 231 6.40 -10.20 -1.23
C HIS A 231 5.22 -10.95 -1.88
N GLU A 232 4.29 -11.47 -1.07
CA GLU A 232 3.10 -12.14 -1.61
C GLU A 232 2.21 -11.20 -2.43
N ALA A 233 2.10 -9.93 -2.02
CA ALA A 233 1.43 -8.90 -2.81
C ALA A 233 2.17 -8.63 -4.15
N GLY A 234 3.49 -8.84 -4.17
CA GLY A 234 4.36 -8.70 -5.32
C GLY A 234 4.05 -9.72 -6.42
N HIS A 235 3.80 -10.98 -6.07
CA HIS A 235 3.32 -11.98 -7.04
C HIS A 235 1.98 -11.57 -7.66
N TRP A 236 1.00 -11.18 -6.83
CA TRP A 236 -0.28 -10.69 -7.32
C TRP A 236 -0.12 -9.44 -8.21
N LEU A 237 0.78 -8.53 -7.86
CA LEU A 237 1.08 -7.35 -8.67
C LEU A 237 1.71 -7.75 -10.01
N GLN A 238 2.66 -8.69 -10.03
CA GLN A 238 3.26 -9.20 -11.27
C GLN A 238 2.19 -9.74 -12.21
N TRP A 239 1.28 -10.56 -11.68
CA TRP A 239 0.12 -11.07 -12.41
C TRP A 239 -0.78 -9.96 -12.99
N GLN A 240 -1.03 -8.91 -12.20
CA GLN A 240 -1.80 -7.75 -12.67
C GLN A 240 -1.09 -6.95 -13.76
N LEU A 241 0.24 -6.79 -13.65
CA LEU A 241 1.04 -6.12 -14.67
C LEU A 241 0.98 -6.89 -15.99
N TYR A 242 1.06 -8.21 -15.92
CA TYR A 242 0.94 -9.11 -17.06
C TYR A 242 -0.49 -9.35 -17.55
N GLY A 243 -1.45 -8.51 -17.18
CA GLY A 243 -2.81 -8.60 -17.71
C GLY A 243 -3.50 -9.90 -17.33
N ARG A 244 -3.20 -10.39 -16.11
CA ARG A 244 -3.66 -11.66 -15.56
C ARG A 244 -2.97 -12.90 -16.15
N GLY A 245 -1.85 -12.73 -16.83
CA GLY A 245 -0.87 -13.81 -17.06
C GLY A 245 0.12 -13.90 -15.91
N PHE A 246 0.67 -15.09 -15.67
CA PHE A 246 1.79 -15.30 -14.76
C PHE A 246 2.79 -16.27 -15.41
N PRO A 247 4.11 -16.12 -15.18
CA PRO A 247 5.09 -17.09 -15.67
C PRO A 247 4.70 -18.52 -15.32
N VAL A 248 4.94 -19.46 -16.25
CA VAL A 248 4.88 -20.88 -15.92
C VAL A 248 6.08 -21.19 -15.02
N VAL A 249 5.83 -21.32 -13.72
CA VAL A 249 6.88 -21.56 -12.73
C VAL A 249 7.15 -23.06 -12.57
N ASP A 250 8.42 -23.44 -12.66
CA ASP A 250 8.90 -24.80 -12.46
C ASP A 250 9.98 -24.86 -11.35
N ASN A 251 10.20 -26.04 -10.77
CA ASN A 251 11.29 -26.31 -9.80
C ASN A 251 11.44 -25.27 -8.66
N CYS A 252 10.32 -24.74 -8.16
CA CYS A 252 10.31 -23.63 -7.19
C CYS A 252 10.08 -24.05 -5.74
N ASN A 253 10.12 -25.36 -5.44
CA ASN A 253 9.95 -25.85 -4.07
C ASN A 253 10.94 -27.01 -3.76
N PRO A 254 11.78 -26.87 -2.72
CA PRO A 254 12.05 -25.63 -1.98
C PRO A 254 12.83 -24.63 -2.85
N HIS A 255 12.58 -23.33 -2.67
CA HIS A 255 13.48 -22.28 -3.16
C HIS A 255 14.13 -21.57 -1.97
N TYR A 256 15.29 -20.95 -2.22
CA TYR A 256 16.04 -20.17 -1.23
C TYR A 256 16.55 -18.90 -1.89
N ILE A 257 16.71 -17.84 -1.10
CA ILE A 257 17.15 -16.52 -1.59
C ILE A 257 18.50 -16.61 -2.30
N GLU A 258 19.42 -17.40 -1.75
CA GLU A 258 20.82 -17.46 -2.18
C GLU A 258 21.16 -18.68 -3.06
N LYS A 259 20.19 -19.58 -3.33
CA LYS A 259 20.43 -20.85 -4.04
C LYS A 259 19.76 -20.93 -5.39
N HIS A 260 20.32 -21.78 -6.25
CA HIS A 260 19.70 -22.13 -7.52
C HIS A 260 18.29 -22.72 -7.32
N SER A 261 17.38 -22.32 -8.21
CA SER A 261 16.05 -22.90 -8.39
C SER A 261 15.83 -23.16 -9.89
N SER A 262 15.02 -22.33 -10.57
CA SER A 262 14.92 -22.24 -12.03
C SER A 262 14.90 -20.78 -12.47
N GLU A 263 15.03 -20.52 -13.77
CA GLU A 263 14.97 -19.17 -14.33
C GLU A 263 13.58 -18.53 -14.07
N SER A 264 12.51 -19.32 -14.21
CA SER A 264 11.13 -18.87 -13.98
C SER A 264 10.84 -18.62 -12.49
N CYS A 265 11.29 -19.53 -11.60
CA CYS A 265 11.14 -19.38 -10.16
C CYS A 265 11.93 -18.17 -9.65
N ALA A 266 13.20 -18.07 -10.01
CA ALA A 266 14.05 -16.95 -9.58
C ALA A 266 13.53 -15.60 -10.09
N TRP A 267 12.91 -15.57 -11.27
CA TRP A 267 12.24 -14.38 -11.77
C TRP A 267 11.04 -13.96 -10.93
N THR A 268 10.10 -14.88 -10.67
CA THR A 268 8.87 -14.55 -9.94
C THR A 268 9.16 -14.23 -8.47
N GLU A 269 10.02 -14.99 -7.82
CA GLU A 269 10.44 -14.79 -6.43
C GLU A 269 11.32 -13.53 -6.30
N GLY A 270 12.29 -13.36 -7.20
CA GLY A 270 13.18 -12.19 -7.19
C GLY A 270 12.44 -10.88 -7.46
N PHE A 271 11.40 -10.90 -8.32
CA PHE A 271 10.52 -9.76 -8.52
C PHE A 271 9.73 -9.43 -7.24
N ALA A 272 9.10 -10.43 -6.61
CA ALA A 272 8.34 -10.25 -5.37
C ALA A 272 9.23 -9.70 -4.22
N ASP A 273 10.44 -10.23 -4.09
CA ASP A 273 11.46 -9.77 -3.15
C ASP A 273 11.85 -8.31 -3.38
N ALA A 274 12.16 -7.95 -4.64
CA ALA A 274 12.52 -6.60 -5.01
C ALA A 274 11.35 -5.63 -4.80
N VAL A 275 10.10 -6.05 -5.08
CA VAL A 275 8.89 -5.26 -4.80
C VAL A 275 8.81 -4.90 -3.33
N ALA A 276 8.98 -5.87 -2.44
CA ALA A 276 8.91 -5.65 -0.99
C ALA A 276 10.00 -4.68 -0.51
N ALA A 277 11.26 -4.95 -0.89
CA ALA A 277 12.41 -4.12 -0.51
C ALA A 277 12.31 -2.69 -1.07
N TYR A 278 11.95 -2.54 -2.36
CA TYR A 278 11.75 -1.24 -2.99
C TYR A 278 10.60 -0.45 -2.35
N ALA A 279 9.51 -1.14 -2.01
CA ALA A 279 8.37 -0.53 -1.35
C ALA A 279 8.75 0.04 0.02
N LEU A 280 9.50 -0.73 0.81
CA LEU A 280 9.98 -0.33 2.14
C LEU A 280 11.19 0.61 2.10
N GLY A 281 11.84 0.76 0.95
CA GLY A 281 13.00 1.64 0.78
C GLY A 281 14.27 1.07 1.39
N ASP A 282 14.42 -0.26 1.41
CA ASP A 282 15.60 -0.95 1.91
C ASP A 282 16.11 -2.02 0.92
N TYR A 283 17.09 -2.83 1.37
CA TYR A 283 17.74 -3.90 0.60
C TYR A 283 17.68 -5.22 1.38
N ARG A 284 16.54 -5.50 2.01
CA ARG A 284 16.39 -6.68 2.88
C ARG A 284 15.26 -7.56 2.42
N TYR A 285 15.35 -8.82 2.81
CA TYR A 285 14.22 -9.71 2.99
C TYR A 285 14.13 -10.02 4.49
N VAL A 286 12.96 -9.82 5.11
CA VAL A 286 12.77 -10.04 6.55
C VAL A 286 11.76 -11.14 6.76
N TYR A 287 12.15 -12.21 7.46
CA TYR A 287 11.26 -13.28 7.87
C TYR A 287 10.35 -12.84 9.02
N ASP A 288 9.26 -13.56 9.24
CA ASP A 288 8.31 -13.32 10.32
C ASP A 288 8.90 -13.50 11.73
N ASN A 289 10.02 -14.23 11.84
CA ASN A 289 10.80 -14.37 13.06
C ASN A 289 11.79 -13.21 13.30
N GLY A 290 11.88 -12.23 12.39
CA GLY A 290 12.77 -11.08 12.46
C GLY A 290 14.21 -11.34 12.02
N GLY A 291 14.54 -12.56 11.58
CA GLY A 291 15.75 -12.84 10.81
C GLY A 291 15.65 -12.21 9.41
N SER A 292 16.80 -11.99 8.75
CA SER A 292 16.80 -11.32 7.45
C SER A 292 17.95 -11.74 6.56
N TYR A 293 17.73 -11.68 5.25
CA TYR A 293 18.78 -11.65 4.22
C TYR A 293 18.99 -10.23 3.69
N SER A 294 20.20 -9.96 3.21
CA SER A 294 20.56 -8.71 2.54
C SER A 294 20.64 -8.94 1.04
N PHE A 295 19.97 -8.07 0.27
CA PHE A 295 20.12 -7.98 -1.19
C PHE A 295 21.34 -7.14 -1.60
N ARG A 296 22.16 -6.68 -0.65
CA ARG A 296 23.52 -6.22 -0.96
C ARG A 296 24.43 -7.45 -1.10
N ASN A 297 24.59 -7.92 -2.32
CA ASN A 297 25.47 -9.04 -2.67
C ASN A 297 26.23 -8.77 -3.98
N ASP A 298 27.29 -9.54 -4.17
CA ASP A 298 28.16 -9.52 -5.35
C ASP A 298 28.76 -10.92 -5.59
N ALA A 299 29.63 -11.05 -6.59
CA ALA A 299 30.32 -12.30 -6.91
C ALA A 299 31.16 -12.89 -5.75
N SER A 300 31.52 -12.10 -4.74
CA SER A 300 32.32 -12.53 -3.59
C SER A 300 31.48 -12.94 -2.37
N THR A 301 30.16 -12.75 -2.43
CA THR A 301 29.27 -13.00 -1.28
C THR A 301 29.24 -14.48 -0.93
N PRO A 302 29.71 -14.89 0.27
CA PRO A 302 29.83 -16.30 0.61
C PRO A 302 28.49 -17.01 0.66
N GLY A 303 28.44 -18.24 0.13
CA GLY A 303 27.27 -19.10 0.18
C GLY A 303 26.18 -18.75 -0.85
N TRP A 304 26.39 -17.74 -1.69
CA TRP A 304 25.48 -17.40 -2.78
C TRP A 304 25.89 -18.08 -4.07
N ASP A 305 24.93 -18.76 -4.68
CA ASP A 305 25.08 -19.33 -6.00
C ASP A 305 25.10 -18.19 -7.06
N ALA A 306 25.44 -18.54 -8.30
CA ALA A 306 25.64 -17.57 -9.40
C ALA A 306 24.50 -17.61 -10.43
N GLY A 307 24.31 -16.52 -11.16
CA GLY A 307 23.37 -16.46 -12.28
C GLY A 307 21.93 -16.10 -11.91
N ASP A 308 21.08 -16.08 -12.92
CA ASP A 308 19.68 -15.64 -12.88
C ASP A 308 18.69 -16.72 -12.45
N THR A 309 19.18 -17.92 -12.15
CA THR A 309 18.41 -18.99 -11.49
C THR A 309 18.41 -18.85 -9.95
N VAL A 310 18.98 -17.76 -9.43
CA VAL A 310 19.04 -17.43 -8.00
C VAL A 310 18.19 -16.18 -7.73
N GLN A 311 17.06 -16.33 -7.03
CA GLN A 311 16.08 -15.25 -6.85
C GLN A 311 16.70 -13.99 -6.24
N GLY A 312 17.64 -14.15 -5.31
CA GLY A 312 18.28 -13.01 -4.68
C GLY A 312 19.17 -12.23 -5.64
N ARG A 313 19.79 -12.88 -6.64
CA ARG A 313 20.59 -12.19 -7.67
C ARG A 313 19.69 -11.38 -8.61
N VAL A 314 18.55 -11.96 -8.99
CA VAL A 314 17.51 -11.28 -9.77
C VAL A 314 16.96 -10.09 -8.99
N GLY A 315 16.52 -10.29 -7.74
CA GLY A 315 15.95 -9.23 -6.91
C GLY A 315 16.93 -8.09 -6.62
N SER A 316 18.20 -8.41 -6.40
CA SER A 316 19.26 -7.39 -6.20
C SER A 316 19.51 -6.58 -7.46
N SER A 317 19.57 -7.26 -8.62
CA SER A 317 19.71 -6.59 -9.92
C SER A 317 18.56 -5.62 -10.18
N LEU A 318 17.31 -6.01 -9.89
CA LEU A 318 16.16 -5.13 -10.01
C LEU A 318 16.27 -3.90 -9.11
N LEU A 319 16.65 -4.08 -7.83
CA LEU A 319 16.82 -2.98 -6.89
C LEU A 319 17.88 -1.97 -7.35
N ASP A 320 19.01 -2.45 -7.89
CA ASP A 320 20.08 -1.60 -8.40
C ASP A 320 19.71 -0.92 -9.73
N LEU A 321 18.95 -1.59 -10.60
CA LEU A 321 18.39 -0.98 -11.81
C LEU A 321 17.47 0.19 -11.47
N TRP A 322 16.63 0.03 -10.43
CA TRP A 322 15.64 1.01 -9.97
C TRP A 322 16.18 2.07 -8.99
N ALA A 323 17.40 1.90 -8.48
CA ALA A 323 17.99 2.80 -7.49
C ALA A 323 18.04 4.25 -8.01
N THR A 324 18.10 5.24 -7.11
CA THR A 324 18.11 6.69 -7.47
C THR A 324 19.15 7.07 -8.54
N GLY A 325 20.31 6.41 -8.56
CA GLY A 325 21.36 6.58 -9.59
C GLY A 325 21.42 5.47 -10.64
N GLY A 326 20.46 4.55 -10.63
CA GLY A 326 20.34 3.43 -11.56
C GLY A 326 19.88 3.87 -12.95
N PRO A 327 20.10 3.02 -13.97
CA PRO A 327 19.80 3.33 -15.37
C PRO A 327 18.31 3.53 -15.67
N ASP A 328 17.40 3.15 -14.76
CA ASP A 328 15.94 3.20 -15.00
C ASP A 328 15.31 4.55 -14.62
N GLY A 329 16.13 5.54 -14.26
CA GLY A 329 15.68 6.90 -13.97
C GLY A 329 15.31 7.11 -12.50
N GLY A 330 15.89 6.32 -11.60
CA GLY A 330 15.78 6.55 -10.17
C GLY A 330 14.55 5.96 -9.48
N ASN A 331 13.78 5.12 -10.17
CA ASN A 331 12.58 4.43 -9.69
C ASN A 331 12.22 3.25 -10.62
N TRP A 332 11.24 2.45 -10.22
CA TRP A 332 10.77 1.31 -11.00
C TRP A 332 9.67 1.61 -12.05
N ASN A 333 9.25 2.88 -12.23
CA ASN A 333 8.05 3.19 -13.01
C ASN A 333 8.16 2.73 -14.47
N ARG A 334 9.37 2.77 -15.04
CA ARG A 334 9.62 2.31 -16.41
C ARG A 334 9.51 0.78 -16.53
N THR A 335 9.98 0.04 -15.53
CA THR A 335 9.78 -1.42 -15.43
C THR A 335 8.29 -1.75 -15.30
N ILE A 336 7.56 -1.05 -14.42
CA ILE A 336 6.11 -1.24 -14.27
C ILE A 336 5.37 -0.98 -15.59
N ALA A 337 5.70 0.11 -16.29
CA ALA A 337 5.12 0.43 -17.59
C ALA A 337 5.44 -0.63 -18.67
N LEU A 338 6.68 -1.15 -18.68
CA LEU A 338 7.10 -2.25 -19.55
C LEU A 338 6.26 -3.51 -19.28
N MET A 339 6.19 -3.97 -18.03
CA MET A 339 5.46 -5.20 -17.68
C MET A 339 3.95 -5.08 -17.93
N THR A 340 3.43 -3.85 -17.93
CA THR A 340 2.04 -3.55 -18.32
C THR A 340 1.79 -3.71 -19.83
N ARG A 341 2.83 -3.83 -20.66
CA ARG A 341 2.73 -4.02 -22.11
C ARG A 341 3.18 -5.42 -22.50
N ASP A 342 4.34 -5.81 -22.01
CA ASP A 342 5.06 -7.02 -22.41
C ASP A 342 5.05 -8.04 -21.27
N PHE A 343 5.04 -9.33 -21.63
CA PHE A 343 5.06 -10.45 -20.70
C PHE A 343 6.42 -11.12 -20.78
N SER A 344 7.11 -11.27 -19.64
CA SER A 344 8.36 -12.02 -19.56
C SER A 344 8.18 -13.28 -18.72
N GLN A 345 8.47 -14.44 -19.32
CA GLN A 345 8.46 -15.77 -18.70
C GLN A 345 9.61 -15.94 -17.69
N ASP A 346 10.73 -15.27 -17.89
CA ASP A 346 11.89 -15.28 -17.00
C ASP A 346 12.64 -13.94 -17.00
N PHE A 347 13.69 -13.84 -16.18
CA PHE A 347 14.48 -12.61 -16.06
C PHE A 347 15.32 -12.34 -17.32
N ARG A 348 15.70 -13.38 -18.07
CA ARG A 348 16.47 -13.25 -19.30
C ARG A 348 15.63 -12.58 -20.37
N GLU A 349 14.42 -13.09 -20.64
CA GLU A 349 13.47 -12.48 -21.58
C GLU A 349 13.17 -11.01 -21.20
N TYR A 350 12.90 -10.76 -19.91
CA TYR A 350 12.73 -9.40 -19.40
C TYR A 350 13.94 -8.53 -19.78
N PHE A 351 15.15 -9.02 -19.52
CA PHE A 351 16.35 -8.20 -19.69
C PHE A 351 16.77 -8.05 -21.15
N THR A 352 16.77 -9.12 -21.94
CA THR A 352 17.34 -9.13 -23.28
C THR A 352 16.34 -8.77 -24.38
N GLU A 353 15.04 -8.91 -24.13
CA GLU A 353 13.99 -8.70 -25.14
C GLU A 353 13.07 -7.53 -24.79
N ASP A 354 12.41 -7.58 -23.62
CA ASP A 354 11.38 -6.60 -23.27
C ASP A 354 11.95 -5.23 -22.88
N ARG A 355 13.05 -5.23 -22.10
CA ARG A 355 13.75 -3.99 -21.73
C ARG A 355 14.18 -3.16 -22.94
N PRO A 356 14.93 -3.69 -23.92
CA PRO A 356 15.31 -2.91 -25.09
C PRO A 356 14.10 -2.53 -25.95
N ALA A 357 13.07 -3.36 -26.06
CA ALA A 357 11.81 -3.00 -26.72
C ALA A 357 11.12 -1.80 -26.04
N ALA A 358 11.27 -1.65 -24.73
CA ALA A 358 10.80 -0.49 -23.96
C ALA A 358 11.76 0.72 -23.96
N GLY A 359 12.89 0.64 -24.67
CA GLY A 359 13.94 1.66 -24.66
C GLY A 359 14.69 1.77 -23.33
N LEU A 360 14.73 0.70 -22.54
CA LEU A 360 15.59 0.56 -21.36
C LEU A 360 16.94 -0.03 -21.77
N SER A 361 18.03 0.46 -21.16
CA SER A 361 19.37 -0.03 -21.48
C SER A 361 19.56 -1.46 -20.99
N THR A 362 20.19 -2.27 -21.84
CA THR A 362 20.72 -3.60 -21.51
C THR A 362 22.24 -3.63 -21.47
N THR A 363 22.90 -2.56 -21.92
CA THR A 363 24.36 -2.42 -21.96
C THR A 363 24.86 -1.43 -20.92
N GLY A 364 26.18 -1.37 -20.74
CA GLY A 364 26.84 -0.33 -19.97
C GLY A 364 26.53 -0.45 -18.48
N ALA A 365 25.81 0.52 -17.91
CA ALA A 365 25.48 0.48 -16.48
C ALA A 365 24.56 -0.69 -16.11
N ALA A 366 23.57 -1.01 -16.95
CA ALA A 366 22.64 -2.11 -16.71
C ALA A 366 23.36 -3.47 -16.75
N GLU A 367 24.18 -3.70 -17.77
CA GLU A 367 25.02 -4.90 -17.90
C GLU A 367 25.98 -5.06 -16.71
N ARG A 368 26.64 -3.98 -16.28
CA ARG A 368 27.54 -4.02 -15.11
C ARG A 368 26.82 -4.35 -13.80
N ILE A 369 25.57 -3.92 -13.64
CA ILE A 369 24.74 -4.27 -12.48
C ILE A 369 24.51 -5.79 -12.46
N LEU A 370 24.03 -6.36 -13.57
CA LEU A 370 23.81 -7.80 -13.68
C LEU A 370 25.10 -8.59 -13.45
N ALA A 371 26.19 -8.21 -14.13
CA ALA A 371 27.49 -8.86 -13.97
C ALA A 371 28.01 -8.78 -12.52
N GLY A 372 27.76 -7.66 -11.83
CA GLY A 372 28.07 -7.50 -10.40
C GLY A 372 27.34 -8.52 -9.52
N HIS A 373 26.10 -8.86 -9.88
CA HIS A 373 25.30 -9.92 -9.27
C HIS A 373 25.46 -11.29 -9.96
N THR A 374 26.54 -11.50 -10.72
CA THR A 374 26.87 -12.77 -11.40
C THR A 374 25.89 -13.22 -12.48
N ILE A 375 25.07 -12.32 -13.02
CA ILE A 375 24.18 -12.57 -14.16
C ILE A 375 24.86 -12.06 -15.44
N SER A 376 24.89 -12.88 -16.50
CA SER A 376 25.46 -12.52 -17.81
C SER A 376 24.64 -13.16 -18.93
N TYR A 377 24.35 -12.40 -19.98
CA TYR A 377 23.51 -12.83 -21.12
C TYR A 377 24.19 -12.67 -22.47
#